data_AF-A0A4U1FTA3-F1
#
_entry.id   AF-A0A4U1FTA3-F1
#
_cell.length_a   1.000
_cell.length_b   1.000
_cell.length_c   1.000
_cell.angle_alpha   90.00
_cell.angle_beta   90.00
_cell.angle_gamma   90.00
#
_symmetry.space_group_name_H-M   'P 1'
#
loop_
_entity.id
_entity.type
_entity.pdbx_description
1 polymer ?
#
loop_
_entity_poly.entity_id
_entity_poly.type
_entity_poly.pdbx_seq_one_letter_code
_entity_poly.pdbx_strand_id
1 'polypeptide(L)'
;MNRLYDMEPRVMDDEMLKLAVGEQGPRDEARQLAKQEGILFKDVLSLQLDFQNILRIDNLWQFENLRKLQLDNNIIEKIEGLENLTRLVWLDLSFNNIEAIEGLDTLVNLEDLSLFNNRISKIDSLDALVKLQVLSLGNNQIGNMMNIIYLRRFKDLRTLSLSGNPVAEAEDYRTFICAYLPDLVYLDFRRIDDHMKELAEMKHQCSVDELKHQESLMQAQLEDEQARWEELEGHKAAFVEHLNGPFLFDSMYAEDVEGSQLSHLPGDKFVIVCLNIFESGLKQQEKRKAELDTFMGCVQEAVQEKQEQGKHKIAKFEEKHLLTLSSIQDESELTNFEIKMAEHSEDITELVNVLVTLEMQLVEQLEVCGHCPLSGKENFCSGTVRWSSCLNMHVLYHFQETINMFERNIIDLCRDLENHHHEKLLEIAISTREKIVKGELDEDLPDAVRPGGLGDPEVTGAMSGGSMRFEAKDRSM
;
A
#
# COMPACT_ATOMS: atom_id res chain seq x y z
N MET A 1 -18.83 -42.72 -8.58
CA MET A 1 -19.25 -41.36 -8.23
C MET A 1 -19.96 -41.44 -6.90
N ASN A 2 -19.31 -41.04 -5.78
CA ASN A 2 -19.91 -40.78 -4.45
C ASN A 2 -18.79 -40.59 -3.40
N ARG A 3 -18.10 -39.44 -3.46
CA ARG A 3 -17.16 -39.00 -2.40
C ARG A 3 -17.12 -37.46 -2.22
N LEU A 4 -18.16 -36.74 -2.67
CA LEU A 4 -18.17 -35.27 -2.67
C LEU A 4 -19.16 -34.64 -1.67
N TYR A 5 -19.87 -35.41 -0.85
CA TYR A 5 -20.97 -34.91 0.00
C TYR A 5 -20.93 -35.35 1.46
N ASP A 6 -19.74 -35.45 2.07
CA ASP A 6 -19.59 -35.75 3.52
C ASP A 6 -18.61 -34.80 4.21
N MET A 7 -18.34 -33.62 3.64
CA MET A 7 -17.62 -32.57 4.35
C MET A 7 -18.64 -31.79 5.19
N GLU A 8 -18.47 -31.73 6.51
CA GLU A 8 -19.29 -30.86 7.37
C GLU A 8 -19.08 -29.39 6.98
N PRO A 9 -20.08 -28.52 7.11
CA PRO A 9 -19.91 -27.06 6.98
C PRO A 9 -18.81 -26.56 7.91
N ARG A 10 -17.87 -25.75 7.39
CA ARG A 10 -16.75 -25.23 8.19
C ARG A 10 -16.65 -23.71 8.12
N VAL A 11 -16.18 -23.13 9.22
CA VAL A 11 -15.67 -21.75 9.25
C VAL A 11 -14.21 -21.82 8.82
N MET A 12 -13.75 -20.86 8.03
CA MET A 12 -12.32 -20.79 7.69
C MET A 12 -11.49 -20.69 8.97
N ASP A 13 -10.43 -21.49 9.08
CA ASP A 13 -9.50 -21.50 10.20
C ASP A 13 -8.04 -21.44 9.70
N ASP A 14 -7.13 -21.11 10.62
CA ASP A 14 -5.70 -20.98 10.30
C ASP A 14 -5.12 -22.27 9.68
N GLU A 15 -5.60 -23.44 10.08
CA GLU A 15 -5.09 -24.71 9.58
C GLU A 15 -5.50 -24.96 8.13
N MET A 16 -6.75 -24.65 7.76
CA MET A 16 -7.23 -24.65 6.38
C MET A 16 -6.41 -23.69 5.53
N LEU A 17 -6.15 -22.47 6.03
CA LEU A 17 -5.40 -21.45 5.31
C LEU A 17 -3.93 -21.87 5.11
N LYS A 18 -3.28 -22.42 6.14
CA LYS A 18 -1.91 -23.00 6.01
C LYS A 18 -1.87 -24.12 5.00
N LEU A 19 -2.86 -25.02 5.01
CA LEU A 19 -2.93 -26.13 4.07
C LEU A 19 -3.09 -25.63 2.64
N ALA A 20 -4.03 -24.71 2.41
CA ALA A 20 -4.29 -24.12 1.10
C ALA A 20 -3.04 -23.44 0.54
N VAL A 21 -2.38 -22.59 1.34
CA VAL A 21 -1.14 -21.92 0.91
C VAL A 21 0.00 -22.91 0.69
N GLY A 22 0.14 -23.95 1.52
CA GLY A 22 1.16 -24.99 1.34
C GLY A 22 0.94 -25.90 0.12
N GLU A 23 -0.30 -26.08 -0.31
CA GLU A 23 -0.67 -26.80 -1.53
C GLU A 23 -0.51 -25.96 -2.80
N GLN A 24 -0.78 -24.65 -2.70
CA GLN A 24 -0.75 -23.69 -3.81
C GLN A 24 0.58 -22.97 -3.97
N GLY A 25 1.46 -23.05 -2.97
CA GLY A 25 2.80 -22.50 -3.01
C GLY A 25 3.70 -23.15 -4.07
N PRO A 26 4.90 -22.60 -4.31
CA PRO A 26 5.83 -23.08 -5.33
C PRO A 26 6.07 -24.59 -5.22
N ARG A 27 6.05 -25.29 -6.36
CA ARG A 27 6.50 -26.69 -6.43
C ARG A 27 8.03 -26.69 -6.44
N ASP A 28 8.65 -27.71 -5.84
CA ASP A 28 10.12 -27.95 -5.75
C ASP A 28 10.81 -27.39 -4.48
N GLU A 29 12.14 -27.18 -4.50
CA GLU A 29 12.98 -26.85 -3.32
C GLU A 29 12.45 -25.66 -2.49
N ALA A 30 11.80 -24.69 -3.15
CA ALA A 30 11.10 -23.58 -2.51
C ALA A 30 9.96 -24.01 -1.56
N ARG A 31 9.34 -25.18 -1.77
CA ARG A 31 8.36 -25.78 -0.85
C ARG A 31 9.01 -26.30 0.42
N GLN A 32 10.25 -26.79 0.32
CA GLN A 32 11.02 -27.29 1.46
C GLN A 32 11.55 -26.11 2.29
N LEU A 33 11.98 -25.04 1.64
CA LEU A 33 12.35 -23.77 2.28
C LEU A 33 11.16 -23.12 3.00
N ALA A 34 9.99 -23.01 2.33
CA ALA A 34 8.78 -22.47 2.96
C ALA A 34 8.28 -23.31 4.16
N LYS A 35 8.55 -24.62 4.18
CA LYS A 35 8.27 -25.49 5.35
C LYS A 35 9.26 -25.28 6.51
N GLN A 36 10.48 -24.82 6.23
CA GLN A 36 11.52 -24.58 7.23
C GLN A 36 11.45 -23.17 7.81
N GLU A 37 11.16 -22.16 6.99
CA GLU A 37 11.07 -20.74 7.40
C GLU A 37 9.67 -20.32 7.89
N GLY A 38 8.66 -21.13 7.60
CA GLY A 38 7.25 -20.83 7.88
C GLY A 38 6.60 -20.04 6.75
N ILE A 39 5.30 -20.23 6.58
CA ILE A 39 4.53 -19.55 5.54
C ILE A 39 4.18 -18.15 6.03
N LEU A 40 4.80 -17.13 5.44
CA LEU A 40 4.43 -15.73 5.64
C LEU A 40 3.19 -15.41 4.80
N PHE A 41 2.01 -15.40 5.44
CA PHE A 41 0.74 -15.08 4.77
C PHE A 41 0.72 -13.70 4.11
N LYS A 42 1.56 -12.78 4.60
CA LYS A 42 1.73 -11.45 4.04
C LYS A 42 2.23 -11.47 2.59
N ASP A 43 2.96 -12.50 2.17
CA ASP A 43 3.54 -12.55 0.81
C ASP A 43 2.61 -13.26 -0.20
N VAL A 44 1.50 -13.82 0.27
CA VAL A 44 0.54 -14.53 -0.56
C VAL A 44 -0.27 -13.53 -1.39
N LEU A 45 -0.13 -13.60 -2.71
CA LEU A 45 -0.83 -12.73 -3.66
C LEU A 45 -2.12 -13.35 -4.20
N SER A 46 -2.26 -14.67 -4.15
CA SER A 46 -3.42 -15.40 -4.67
C SER A 46 -3.75 -16.55 -3.73
N LEU A 47 -5.04 -16.71 -3.42
CA LEU A 47 -5.54 -17.76 -2.55
C LEU A 47 -6.79 -18.39 -3.16
N GLN A 48 -6.75 -19.70 -3.30
CA GLN A 48 -7.84 -20.49 -3.87
C GLN A 48 -8.44 -21.42 -2.81
N LEU A 49 -9.75 -21.35 -2.60
CA LEU A 49 -10.47 -22.06 -1.56
C LEU A 49 -11.80 -22.61 -2.10
N ASP A 50 -11.80 -23.06 -3.36
CA ASP A 50 -12.95 -23.66 -4.01
C ASP A 50 -13.27 -25.07 -3.48
N PHE A 51 -14.56 -25.42 -3.48
CA PHE A 51 -15.08 -26.73 -3.06
C PHE A 51 -14.70 -27.14 -1.63
N GLN A 52 -14.54 -26.19 -0.71
CA GLN A 52 -14.14 -26.44 0.67
C GLN A 52 -15.31 -26.56 1.67
N ASN A 53 -16.55 -26.40 1.19
CA ASN A 53 -17.76 -26.38 2.01
C ASN A 53 -17.72 -25.32 3.13
N ILE A 54 -17.16 -24.15 2.80
CA ILE A 54 -17.04 -23.00 3.71
C ILE A 54 -18.42 -22.36 3.89
N LEU A 55 -18.84 -22.20 5.15
CA LEU A 55 -20.08 -21.50 5.53
C LEU A 55 -19.83 -20.04 5.88
N ARG A 56 -18.67 -19.74 6.47
CA ARG A 56 -18.32 -18.39 6.94
C ARG A 56 -16.88 -18.04 6.60
N ILE A 57 -16.70 -16.83 6.08
CA ILE A 57 -15.39 -16.23 5.82
C ILE A 57 -14.81 -15.68 7.12
N ASP A 58 -13.58 -16.08 7.45
CA ASP A 58 -12.88 -15.65 8.65
C ASP A 58 -11.35 -15.87 8.49
N ASN A 59 -10.55 -15.35 9.42
CA ASN A 59 -9.09 -15.56 9.52
C ASN A 59 -8.25 -15.03 8.33
N LEU A 60 -8.81 -14.17 7.46
CA LEU A 60 -8.08 -13.61 6.32
C LEU A 60 -7.25 -12.35 6.65
N TRP A 61 -7.23 -11.88 7.90
CA TRP A 61 -6.57 -10.63 8.28
C TRP A 61 -5.05 -10.60 8.07
N GLN A 62 -4.40 -11.78 7.99
CA GLN A 62 -2.94 -11.88 7.81
C GLN A 62 -2.51 -11.72 6.33
N PHE A 63 -3.46 -11.75 5.40
CA PHE A 63 -3.21 -11.71 3.96
C PHE A 63 -3.20 -10.28 3.39
N GLU A 64 -2.36 -9.41 3.97
CA GLU A 64 -2.33 -7.97 3.67
C GLU A 64 -2.08 -7.63 2.17
N ASN A 65 -1.37 -8.51 1.45
CA ASN A 65 -1.02 -8.30 0.04
C ASN A 65 -1.84 -9.12 -0.95
N LEU A 66 -2.91 -9.77 -0.51
CA LEU A 66 -3.72 -10.61 -1.38
C LEU A 66 -4.35 -9.78 -2.50
N ARG A 67 -4.17 -10.25 -3.73
CA ARG A 67 -4.71 -9.62 -4.94
C ARG A 67 -5.83 -10.44 -5.57
N LYS A 68 -5.83 -11.76 -5.38
CA LYS A 68 -6.82 -12.67 -5.93
C LYS A 68 -7.34 -13.62 -4.86
N LEU A 69 -8.66 -13.67 -4.70
CA LEU A 69 -9.31 -14.58 -3.77
C LEU A 69 -10.42 -15.35 -4.50
N GLN A 70 -10.27 -16.67 -4.54
CA GLN A 70 -11.23 -17.58 -5.13
C GLN A 70 -11.93 -18.38 -4.01
N LEU A 71 -13.24 -18.19 -3.87
CA LEU A 71 -14.11 -18.82 -2.87
C LEU A 71 -15.36 -19.44 -3.51
N ASP A 72 -15.29 -19.77 -4.81
CA ASP A 72 -16.42 -20.33 -5.53
C ASP A 72 -16.75 -21.78 -5.09
N ASN A 73 -17.98 -22.22 -5.35
CA ASN A 73 -18.46 -23.56 -5.00
C ASN A 73 -18.35 -23.89 -3.50
N ASN A 74 -18.76 -22.94 -2.66
CA ASN A 74 -18.90 -23.11 -1.21
C ASN A 74 -20.36 -22.95 -0.78
N ILE A 75 -20.62 -22.77 0.51
CA ILE A 75 -21.97 -22.58 1.06
C ILE A 75 -22.06 -21.27 1.85
N ILE A 76 -21.28 -20.26 1.47
CA ILE A 76 -21.20 -18.97 2.13
C ILE A 76 -22.53 -18.25 2.01
N GLU A 77 -23.07 -17.77 3.13
CA GLU A 77 -24.35 -17.05 3.18
C GLU A 77 -24.15 -15.52 3.28
N LYS A 78 -23.00 -15.09 3.80
CA LYS A 78 -22.69 -13.68 4.06
C LYS A 78 -21.27 -13.34 3.65
N ILE A 79 -21.12 -12.17 3.04
CA ILE A 79 -19.82 -11.57 2.73
C ILE A 79 -19.36 -10.80 3.98
N GLU A 80 -18.32 -11.30 4.65
CA GLU A 80 -17.74 -10.70 5.86
C GLU A 80 -16.27 -11.11 5.99
N GLY A 81 -15.48 -10.46 6.86
CA GLY A 81 -14.10 -10.87 7.12
C GLY A 81 -13.12 -10.54 5.99
N LEU A 82 -13.49 -9.62 5.09
CA LEU A 82 -12.67 -9.15 3.96
C LEU A 82 -12.05 -7.77 4.21
N GLU A 83 -12.27 -7.18 5.40
CA GLU A 83 -12.01 -5.76 5.66
C GLU A 83 -10.54 -5.38 5.46
N ASN A 84 -9.63 -6.31 5.74
CA ASN A 84 -8.18 -6.09 5.64
C ASN A 84 -7.60 -6.31 4.24
N LEU A 85 -8.38 -6.83 3.28
CA LEU A 85 -7.93 -7.18 1.94
C LEU A 85 -7.94 -5.97 0.98
N THR A 86 -7.42 -4.83 1.43
CA THR A 86 -7.45 -3.54 0.71
C THR A 86 -6.74 -3.56 -0.65
N ARG A 87 -5.88 -4.56 -0.91
CA ARG A 87 -5.14 -4.76 -2.16
C ARG A 87 -5.80 -5.75 -3.12
N LEU A 88 -6.98 -6.27 -2.77
CA LEU A 88 -7.70 -7.25 -3.59
C LEU A 88 -8.16 -6.61 -4.91
N VAL A 89 -7.90 -7.32 -6.01
CA VAL A 89 -8.22 -6.90 -7.38
C VAL A 89 -9.28 -7.82 -7.99
N TRP A 90 -9.27 -9.09 -7.63
CA TRP A 90 -10.17 -10.11 -8.16
C TRP A 90 -10.77 -10.94 -7.03
N LEU A 91 -12.10 -11.05 -7.00
CA LEU A 91 -12.85 -11.81 -6.01
C LEU A 91 -13.92 -12.65 -6.70
N ASP A 92 -13.84 -13.97 -6.49
CA ASP A 92 -14.86 -14.91 -6.96
C ASP A 92 -15.56 -15.59 -5.78
N LEU A 93 -16.86 -15.33 -5.69
CA LEU A 93 -17.80 -15.85 -4.72
C LEU A 93 -18.95 -16.59 -5.45
N SER A 94 -18.71 -17.07 -6.66
CA SER A 94 -19.71 -17.78 -7.45
C SER A 94 -20.14 -19.10 -6.81
N PHE A 95 -21.36 -19.57 -7.08
CA PHE A 95 -21.90 -20.83 -6.54
C PHE A 95 -21.86 -20.88 -5.01
N ASN A 96 -22.40 -19.85 -4.36
CA ASN A 96 -22.61 -19.75 -2.91
C ASN A 96 -24.10 -19.51 -2.59
N ASN A 97 -24.43 -19.20 -1.33
CA ASN A 97 -25.80 -18.93 -0.87
C ASN A 97 -26.01 -17.46 -0.45
N ILE A 98 -25.24 -16.52 -1.02
CA ILE A 98 -25.26 -15.11 -0.61
C ILE A 98 -26.59 -14.46 -1.01
N GLU A 99 -27.26 -13.79 -0.06
CA GLU A 99 -28.55 -13.13 -0.29
C GLU A 99 -28.43 -11.60 -0.49
N ALA A 100 -27.40 -10.98 0.07
CA ALA A 100 -27.16 -9.55 0.01
C ALA A 100 -25.69 -9.24 -0.26
N ILE A 101 -25.44 -8.15 -0.99
CA ILE A 101 -24.10 -7.60 -1.17
C ILE A 101 -23.80 -6.71 0.05
N GLU A 102 -22.76 -7.05 0.79
CA GLU A 102 -22.30 -6.34 1.99
C GLU A 102 -20.82 -6.65 2.25
N GLY A 103 -20.17 -5.94 3.19
CA GLY A 103 -18.80 -6.27 3.61
C GLY A 103 -17.71 -6.03 2.57
N LEU A 104 -17.97 -5.20 1.55
CA LEU A 104 -17.03 -4.87 0.47
C LEU A 104 -16.46 -3.43 0.57
N ASP A 105 -16.80 -2.69 1.62
CA ASP A 105 -16.55 -1.24 1.75
C ASP A 105 -15.06 -0.84 1.72
N THR A 106 -14.15 -1.76 2.04
CA THR A 106 -12.70 -1.50 2.08
C THR A 106 -11.98 -1.91 0.78
N LEU A 107 -12.66 -2.60 -0.14
CA LEU A 107 -12.06 -3.21 -1.33
C LEU A 107 -11.96 -2.22 -2.51
N VAL A 108 -11.39 -1.04 -2.26
CA VAL A 108 -11.32 0.09 -3.21
C VAL A 108 -10.51 -0.20 -4.50
N ASN A 109 -9.74 -1.30 -4.50
CA ASN A 109 -8.93 -1.73 -5.63
C ASN A 109 -9.56 -2.87 -6.44
N LEU A 110 -10.78 -3.33 -6.09
CA LEU A 110 -11.41 -4.45 -6.76
C LEU A 110 -11.83 -4.06 -8.19
N GLU A 111 -11.38 -4.86 -9.16
CA GLU A 111 -11.65 -4.68 -10.59
C GLU A 111 -12.62 -5.74 -11.13
N ASP A 112 -12.61 -6.93 -10.55
CA ASP A 112 -13.47 -8.05 -10.97
C ASP A 112 -14.15 -8.69 -9.75
N LEU A 113 -15.48 -8.69 -9.78
CA LEU A 113 -16.33 -9.29 -8.78
C LEU A 113 -17.26 -10.30 -9.43
N SER A 114 -17.09 -11.56 -9.07
CA SER A 114 -17.94 -12.66 -9.52
C SER A 114 -18.83 -13.17 -8.39
N LEU A 115 -20.15 -13.02 -8.57
CA LEU A 115 -21.22 -13.44 -7.66
C LEU A 115 -22.23 -14.32 -8.39
N PHE A 116 -21.78 -15.05 -9.42
CA PHE A 116 -22.64 -15.88 -10.24
C PHE A 116 -23.29 -17.01 -9.43
N ASN A 117 -24.56 -17.33 -9.68
CA ASN A 117 -25.28 -18.42 -9.02
C ASN A 117 -25.33 -18.28 -7.49
N ASN A 118 -25.85 -17.15 -7.02
CA ASN A 118 -26.16 -16.84 -5.62
C ASN A 118 -27.68 -16.54 -5.47
N ARG A 119 -28.10 -15.89 -4.39
CA ARG A 119 -29.51 -15.56 -4.09
C ARG A 119 -29.76 -14.05 -3.99
N ILE A 120 -28.92 -13.25 -4.64
CA ILE A 120 -28.95 -11.80 -4.54
C ILE A 120 -30.20 -11.25 -5.24
N SER A 121 -30.97 -10.41 -4.57
CA SER A 121 -32.19 -9.80 -5.12
C SER A 121 -32.06 -8.29 -5.41
N LYS A 122 -31.05 -7.64 -4.83
CA LYS A 122 -30.81 -6.20 -4.93
C LYS A 122 -29.34 -5.90 -5.21
N ILE A 123 -29.09 -4.87 -6.01
CA ILE A 123 -27.75 -4.35 -6.31
C ILE A 123 -27.57 -3.06 -5.52
N ASP A 124 -26.83 -3.12 -4.43
CA ASP A 124 -26.44 -2.01 -3.56
C ASP A 124 -25.11 -2.33 -2.86
N SER A 125 -24.62 -1.45 -1.99
CA SER A 125 -23.44 -1.68 -1.15
C SER A 125 -22.14 -1.98 -1.92
N LEU A 126 -22.03 -1.45 -3.15
CA LEU A 126 -20.83 -1.53 -3.99
C LEU A 126 -20.11 -0.17 -4.10
N ASP A 127 -20.52 0.83 -3.33
CA ASP A 127 -20.10 2.24 -3.48
C ASP A 127 -18.58 2.45 -3.45
N ALA A 128 -17.88 1.66 -2.63
CA ALA A 128 -16.43 1.72 -2.50
C ALA A 128 -15.66 1.18 -3.72
N LEU A 129 -16.31 0.38 -4.58
CA LEU A 129 -15.67 -0.35 -5.68
C LEU A 129 -15.49 0.52 -6.92
N VAL A 130 -14.82 1.66 -6.76
CA VAL A 130 -14.69 2.69 -7.82
C VAL A 130 -13.94 2.20 -9.07
N LYS A 131 -13.11 1.16 -8.94
CA LYS A 131 -12.33 0.56 -10.04
C LYS A 131 -12.99 -0.67 -10.69
N LEU A 132 -14.23 -0.99 -10.32
CA LEU A 132 -14.91 -2.20 -10.80
C LEU A 132 -15.12 -2.15 -12.32
N GLN A 133 -14.53 -3.12 -13.02
CA GLN A 133 -14.60 -3.27 -14.48
C GLN A 133 -15.48 -4.43 -14.92
N VAL A 134 -15.51 -5.51 -14.12
CA VAL A 134 -16.25 -6.73 -14.40
C VAL A 134 -17.14 -7.07 -13.22
N LEU A 135 -18.44 -7.21 -13.49
CA LEU A 135 -19.43 -7.63 -12.50
C LEU A 135 -20.26 -8.80 -13.04
N SER A 136 -20.11 -9.96 -12.42
CA SER A 136 -20.91 -11.15 -12.75
C SER A 136 -21.97 -11.40 -11.69
N LEU A 137 -23.25 -11.22 -12.07
CA LEU A 137 -24.41 -11.42 -11.22
C LEU A 137 -25.40 -12.41 -11.85
N GLY A 138 -24.96 -13.23 -12.82
CA GLY A 138 -25.84 -14.22 -13.46
C GLY A 138 -26.40 -15.25 -12.47
N ASN A 139 -27.55 -15.85 -12.79
CA ASN A 139 -28.28 -16.81 -11.97
C ASN A 139 -28.51 -16.32 -10.52
N ASN A 140 -29.05 -15.12 -10.37
CA ASN A 140 -29.49 -14.56 -9.08
C ASN A 140 -31.00 -14.27 -9.11
N GLN A 141 -31.51 -13.50 -8.14
CA GLN A 141 -32.94 -13.20 -7.97
C GLN A 141 -33.27 -11.72 -8.26
N ILE A 142 -32.48 -11.06 -9.12
CA ILE A 142 -32.64 -9.64 -9.43
C ILE A 142 -33.84 -9.46 -10.37
N GLY A 143 -34.95 -8.94 -9.82
CA GLY A 143 -36.18 -8.72 -10.58
C GLY A 143 -36.49 -7.26 -10.90
N ASN A 144 -35.88 -6.30 -10.19
CA ASN A 144 -36.19 -4.88 -10.38
C ASN A 144 -35.20 -4.24 -11.36
N MET A 145 -35.71 -3.82 -12.53
CA MET A 145 -34.93 -3.14 -13.57
C MET A 145 -34.29 -1.83 -13.06
N MET A 146 -34.92 -1.14 -12.11
CA MET A 146 -34.39 0.10 -11.54
C MET A 146 -33.10 -0.10 -10.75
N ASN A 147 -32.84 -1.31 -10.23
CA ASN A 147 -31.58 -1.61 -9.54
C ASN A 147 -30.36 -1.51 -10.47
N ILE A 148 -30.54 -1.58 -11.79
CA ILE A 148 -29.44 -1.42 -12.75
C ILE A 148 -28.97 0.03 -12.81
N ILE A 149 -29.85 1.01 -12.59
CA ILE A 149 -29.48 2.44 -12.63
C ILE A 149 -28.42 2.74 -11.57
N TYR A 150 -28.43 2.01 -10.44
CA TYR A 150 -27.39 2.07 -9.43
C TYR A 150 -25.98 1.88 -10.03
N LEU A 151 -25.82 0.97 -11.00
CA LEU A 151 -24.53 0.64 -11.61
C LEU A 151 -23.94 1.78 -12.47
N ARG A 152 -24.72 2.80 -12.82
CA ARG A 152 -24.28 3.95 -13.63
C ARG A 152 -23.21 4.82 -12.97
N ARG A 153 -23.04 4.66 -11.64
CA ARG A 153 -21.95 5.29 -10.88
C ARG A 153 -20.58 4.72 -11.20
N PHE A 154 -20.49 3.46 -11.62
CA PHE A 154 -19.23 2.78 -11.93
C PHE A 154 -18.77 3.12 -13.35
N LYS A 155 -17.98 4.18 -13.48
CA LYS A 155 -17.49 4.69 -14.78
C LYS A 155 -16.54 3.75 -15.50
N ASP A 156 -15.91 2.84 -14.77
CA ASP A 156 -14.99 1.83 -15.31
C ASP A 156 -15.65 0.49 -15.62
N LEU A 157 -16.95 0.32 -15.34
CA LEU A 157 -17.65 -0.93 -15.62
C LEU A 157 -17.73 -1.18 -17.13
N ARG A 158 -17.12 -2.27 -17.60
CA ARG A 158 -17.09 -2.67 -19.03
C ARG A 158 -17.87 -3.95 -19.30
N THR A 159 -17.97 -4.85 -18.32
CA THR A 159 -18.61 -6.15 -18.46
C THR A 159 -19.62 -6.38 -17.35
N LEU A 160 -20.85 -6.72 -17.74
CA LEU A 160 -21.94 -7.05 -16.83
C LEU A 160 -22.63 -8.33 -17.29
N SER A 161 -22.82 -9.27 -16.37
CA SER A 161 -23.64 -10.47 -16.59
C SER A 161 -24.82 -10.46 -15.63
N LEU A 162 -26.05 -10.49 -16.16
CA LEU A 162 -27.29 -10.67 -15.39
C LEU A 162 -28.12 -11.84 -15.94
N SER A 163 -27.60 -12.60 -16.91
CA SER A 163 -28.23 -13.80 -17.45
C SER A 163 -28.78 -14.73 -16.36
N GLY A 164 -29.99 -15.25 -16.52
CA GLY A 164 -30.63 -16.12 -15.53
C GLY A 164 -31.22 -15.41 -14.31
N ASN A 165 -31.30 -14.08 -14.32
CA ASN A 165 -32.13 -13.31 -13.38
C ASN A 165 -33.51 -12.99 -13.98
N PRO A 166 -34.56 -12.79 -13.17
CA PRO A 166 -35.88 -12.39 -13.67
C PRO A 166 -35.85 -11.12 -14.54
N VAL A 167 -34.95 -10.17 -14.26
CA VAL A 167 -34.78 -8.95 -15.08
C VAL A 167 -34.36 -9.25 -16.53
N ALA A 168 -33.65 -10.35 -16.77
CA ALA A 168 -33.17 -10.73 -18.11
C ALA A 168 -34.29 -11.29 -19.01
N GLU A 169 -35.45 -11.64 -18.44
CA GLU A 169 -36.63 -12.10 -19.18
C GLU A 169 -37.47 -10.96 -19.78
N ALA A 170 -37.22 -9.72 -19.37
CA ALA A 170 -37.95 -8.56 -19.88
C ALA A 170 -37.59 -8.27 -21.35
N GLU A 171 -38.60 -7.94 -22.17
CA GLU A 171 -38.41 -7.67 -23.61
C GLU A 171 -37.48 -6.49 -23.88
N ASP A 172 -37.50 -5.48 -23.00
CA ASP A 172 -36.70 -4.27 -23.11
C ASP A 172 -35.37 -4.34 -22.37
N TYR A 173 -35.04 -5.47 -21.73
CA TYR A 173 -33.84 -5.66 -20.91
C TYR A 173 -32.58 -5.14 -21.60
N ARG A 174 -32.25 -5.65 -22.80
CA ARG A 174 -31.03 -5.26 -23.52
C ARG A 174 -31.02 -3.77 -23.86
N THR A 175 -32.15 -3.24 -24.32
CA THR A 175 -32.28 -1.82 -24.68
C THR A 175 -32.16 -0.91 -23.47
N PHE A 176 -32.71 -1.34 -22.34
CA PHE A 176 -32.61 -0.61 -21.08
C PHE A 176 -31.16 -0.59 -20.57
N ILE A 177 -30.48 -1.74 -20.51
CA ILE A 177 -29.07 -1.78 -20.08
C ILE A 177 -28.21 -0.83 -20.93
N CYS A 178 -28.34 -0.90 -22.26
CA CYS A 178 -27.53 -0.08 -23.17
C CYS A 178 -27.79 1.42 -23.01
N ALA A 179 -29.03 1.81 -22.72
CA ALA A 179 -29.40 3.22 -22.52
C ALA A 179 -28.87 3.78 -21.20
N TYR A 180 -28.98 3.01 -20.12
CA TYR A 180 -28.65 3.48 -18.77
C TYR A 180 -27.18 3.26 -18.39
N LEU A 181 -26.49 2.29 -19.02
CA LEU A 181 -25.06 2.00 -18.86
C LEU A 181 -24.31 2.20 -20.20
N PRO A 182 -24.03 3.45 -20.62
CA PRO A 182 -23.52 3.76 -21.96
C PRO A 182 -22.09 3.26 -22.21
N ASP A 183 -21.27 3.18 -21.15
CA ASP A 183 -19.86 2.78 -21.20
C ASP A 183 -19.67 1.25 -21.18
N LEU A 184 -20.77 0.49 -21.05
CA LEU A 184 -20.75 -0.96 -21.06
C LEU A 184 -20.35 -1.48 -22.46
N VAL A 185 -19.49 -2.50 -22.47
CA VAL A 185 -18.96 -3.10 -23.70
C VAL A 185 -19.52 -4.51 -23.89
N TYR A 186 -19.63 -5.28 -22.81
CA TYR A 186 -20.12 -6.66 -22.81
C TYR A 186 -21.31 -6.81 -21.88
N LEU A 187 -22.40 -7.38 -22.41
CA LEU A 187 -23.59 -7.77 -21.67
C LEU A 187 -23.85 -9.26 -21.86
N ASP A 188 -23.92 -10.01 -20.77
CA ASP A 188 -24.12 -11.47 -20.77
C ASP A 188 -23.17 -12.21 -21.71
N PHE A 189 -21.88 -11.87 -21.60
CA PHE A 189 -20.79 -12.43 -22.43
C PHE A 189 -20.93 -12.17 -23.94
N ARG A 190 -21.80 -11.22 -24.34
CA ARG A 190 -21.94 -10.77 -25.73
C ARG A 190 -21.55 -9.30 -25.83
N ARG A 191 -20.78 -8.97 -26.86
CA ARG A 191 -20.43 -7.58 -27.17
C ARG A 191 -21.69 -6.81 -27.57
N ILE A 192 -21.84 -5.60 -27.04
CA ILE A 192 -22.89 -4.66 -27.45
C ILE A 192 -22.48 -4.05 -28.78
N ASP A 193 -23.35 -4.16 -29.77
CA ASP A 193 -23.20 -3.58 -31.10
C ASP A 193 -23.76 -2.15 -31.17
N ASP A 194 -23.21 -1.35 -32.08
CA ASP A 194 -23.57 0.07 -32.20
C ASP A 194 -25.06 0.26 -32.56
N HIS A 195 -25.63 -0.64 -33.35
CA HIS A 195 -27.05 -0.63 -33.68
C HIS A 195 -27.95 -0.78 -32.43
N MET A 196 -27.55 -1.60 -31.44
CA MET A 196 -28.29 -1.69 -30.18
C MET A 196 -28.15 -0.43 -29.34
N LYS A 197 -26.99 0.25 -29.37
CA LYS A 197 -26.81 1.54 -28.70
C LYS A 197 -27.73 2.60 -29.29
N GLU A 198 -27.80 2.71 -30.63
CA GLU A 198 -28.70 3.63 -31.33
C GLU A 198 -30.18 3.35 -31.00
N LEU A 199 -30.58 2.08 -30.99
CA LEU A 199 -31.96 1.70 -30.68
C LEU A 199 -32.34 1.99 -29.22
N ALA A 200 -31.39 1.76 -28.30
CA ALA A 200 -31.55 2.10 -26.89
C ALA A 200 -31.69 3.62 -26.67
N GLU A 201 -30.84 4.40 -27.33
CA GLU A 201 -30.87 5.87 -27.28
C GLU A 201 -32.19 6.41 -27.82
N MET A 202 -32.64 5.98 -29.00
CA MET A 202 -33.93 6.40 -29.57
C MET A 202 -35.12 6.09 -28.65
N LYS A 203 -35.08 4.94 -27.95
CA LYS A 203 -36.18 4.49 -27.09
C LYS A 203 -36.21 5.19 -25.73
N HIS A 204 -35.05 5.53 -25.17
CA HIS A 204 -34.93 6.04 -23.80
C HIS A 204 -34.38 7.48 -23.71
N GLN A 205 -34.22 8.18 -24.84
CA GLN A 205 -33.63 9.52 -24.96
C GLN A 205 -34.07 10.47 -23.82
N CYS A 206 -35.37 10.73 -23.71
CA CYS A 206 -35.89 11.70 -22.74
C CYS A 206 -35.56 11.34 -21.28
N SER A 207 -35.59 10.05 -20.94
CA SER A 207 -35.32 9.61 -19.56
C SER A 207 -33.82 9.66 -19.24
N VAL A 208 -32.98 9.28 -20.21
CA VAL A 208 -31.52 9.32 -20.05
C VAL A 208 -31.00 10.75 -20.03
N ASP A 209 -31.56 11.64 -20.85
CA ASP A 209 -31.15 13.06 -20.89
C ASP A 209 -31.50 13.78 -19.59
N GLU A 210 -32.70 13.54 -19.03
CA GLU A 210 -33.07 14.06 -17.72
C GLU A 210 -32.10 13.58 -16.64
N LEU A 211 -31.78 12.28 -16.63
CA LEU A 211 -30.80 11.73 -15.68
C LEU A 211 -29.41 12.35 -15.84
N LYS A 212 -28.91 12.48 -17.07
CA LYS A 212 -27.61 13.14 -17.35
C LYS A 212 -27.60 14.58 -16.86
N HIS A 213 -28.71 15.30 -17.02
CA HIS A 213 -28.84 16.68 -16.54
C HIS A 213 -28.77 16.74 -15.01
N GLN A 214 -29.51 15.88 -14.30
CA GLN A 214 -29.46 15.79 -12.84
C GLN A 214 -28.06 15.40 -12.34
N GLU A 215 -27.41 14.43 -12.98
CA GLU A 215 -26.02 14.03 -12.67
C GLU A 215 -25.04 15.20 -12.84
N SER A 216 -25.17 15.96 -13.94
CA SER A 216 -24.32 17.12 -14.20
C SER A 216 -24.54 18.25 -13.18
N LEU A 217 -25.78 18.48 -12.75
CA LEU A 217 -26.08 19.48 -11.72
C LEU A 217 -25.48 19.07 -10.37
N MET A 218 -25.65 17.81 -9.97
CA MET A 218 -25.10 17.29 -8.72
C MET A 218 -23.56 17.32 -8.71
N GLN A 219 -22.93 16.96 -9.82
CA GLN A 219 -21.48 17.02 -9.98
C GLN A 219 -20.96 18.47 -9.88
N ALA A 220 -21.62 19.41 -10.56
CA ALA A 220 -21.25 20.83 -10.48
C ALA A 220 -21.42 21.41 -9.06
N GLN A 221 -22.45 20.95 -8.32
CA GLN A 221 -22.61 21.34 -6.91
C GLN A 221 -21.48 20.82 -6.03
N LEU A 222 -21.11 19.54 -6.19
CA LEU A 222 -20.02 18.94 -5.42
C LEU A 222 -18.68 19.62 -5.73
N GLU A 223 -18.41 19.93 -6.99
CA GLU A 223 -17.22 20.66 -7.42
C GLU A 223 -17.18 22.08 -6.83
N ASP A 224 -18.31 22.79 -6.80
CA ASP A 224 -18.41 24.13 -6.19
C ASP A 224 -18.27 24.09 -4.66
N GLU A 225 -18.80 23.06 -3.99
CA GLU A 225 -18.58 22.84 -2.55
C GLU A 225 -17.12 22.51 -2.24
N GLN A 226 -16.51 21.64 -3.04
CA GLN A 226 -15.10 21.26 -2.87
C GLN A 226 -14.16 22.44 -3.14
N ALA A 227 -14.41 23.22 -4.20
CA ALA A 227 -13.65 24.43 -4.49
C ALA A 227 -13.74 25.45 -3.34
N ARG A 228 -14.95 25.66 -2.78
CA ARG A 228 -15.15 26.52 -1.61
C ARG A 228 -14.42 26.00 -0.37
N TRP A 229 -14.40 24.69 -0.18
CA TRP A 229 -13.68 24.06 0.93
C TRP A 229 -12.16 24.21 0.79
N GLU A 230 -11.62 23.98 -0.41
CA GLU A 230 -10.19 24.17 -0.72
C GLU A 230 -9.75 25.63 -0.58
N GLU A 231 -10.58 26.57 -1.05
CA GLU A 231 -10.35 28.02 -0.87
C GLU A 231 -10.29 28.38 0.62
N LEU A 232 -11.26 27.92 1.42
CA LEU A 232 -11.31 28.16 2.85
C LEU A 232 -10.08 27.56 3.57
N GLU A 233 -9.65 26.37 3.19
CA GLU A 233 -8.47 25.74 3.78
C GLU A 233 -7.18 26.52 3.43
N GLY A 234 -7.10 27.07 2.22
CA GLY A 234 -6.05 28.02 1.82
C GLY A 234 -6.05 29.28 2.70
N HIS A 235 -7.24 29.83 3.00
CA HIS A 235 -7.38 30.99 3.88
C HIS A 235 -6.96 30.68 5.32
N LYS A 236 -7.31 29.51 5.85
CA LYS A 236 -6.86 29.05 7.19
C LYS A 236 -5.35 28.89 7.25
N ALA A 237 -4.73 28.30 6.23
CA ALA A 237 -3.26 28.17 6.16
C ALA A 237 -2.57 29.56 6.15
N ALA A 238 -3.25 30.57 5.60
CA ALA A 238 -2.81 31.95 5.62
C ALA A 238 -3.22 32.73 6.89
N PHE A 239 -4.00 32.14 7.81
CA PHE A 239 -4.55 32.76 9.01
C PHE A 239 -5.42 33.99 8.72
N VAL A 240 -6.16 33.93 7.61
CA VAL A 240 -7.02 35.03 7.13
C VAL A 240 -8.42 34.54 6.79
N GLU A 241 -8.84 33.42 7.36
CA GLU A 241 -10.19 32.91 7.22
C GLU A 241 -11.22 33.99 7.55
N HIS A 242 -12.22 34.11 6.67
CA HIS A 242 -13.32 35.08 6.80
C HIS A 242 -12.93 36.57 6.82
N LEU A 243 -11.71 36.93 6.43
CA LEU A 243 -11.28 38.33 6.24
C LEU A 243 -11.50 38.85 4.80
N ASN A 244 -11.91 37.97 3.88
CA ASN A 244 -12.16 38.27 2.47
C ASN A 244 -13.52 38.95 2.19
N GLY A 245 -14.20 39.45 3.21
CA GLY A 245 -15.53 40.04 3.08
C GLY A 245 -16.04 40.67 4.37
N PRO A 246 -17.34 41.01 4.44
CA PRO A 246 -17.93 41.66 5.61
C PRO A 246 -18.16 40.69 6.78
N PHE A 247 -17.96 39.39 6.59
CA PHE A 247 -18.29 38.35 7.57
C PHE A 247 -17.73 38.62 8.97
N LEU A 248 -16.45 38.99 9.10
CA LEU A 248 -15.87 39.30 10.40
C LEU A 248 -16.61 40.47 11.07
N PHE A 249 -16.90 41.51 10.31
CA PHE A 249 -17.63 42.67 10.79
C PHE A 249 -19.07 42.30 11.19
N ASP A 250 -19.79 41.59 10.35
CA ASP A 250 -21.17 41.17 10.59
C ASP A 250 -21.27 40.23 11.81
N SER A 251 -20.31 39.30 11.94
CA SER A 251 -20.22 38.35 13.05
C SER A 251 -20.00 39.07 14.40
N MET A 252 -19.16 40.12 14.43
CA MET A 252 -18.92 40.89 15.66
C MET A 252 -20.17 41.55 16.23
N TYR A 253 -21.16 41.90 15.40
CA TYR A 253 -22.39 42.57 15.83
C TYR A 253 -23.63 41.68 15.78
N ALA A 254 -23.49 40.38 15.45
CA ALA A 254 -24.62 39.46 15.31
C ALA A 254 -25.41 39.27 16.62
N GLU A 255 -24.74 39.37 17.77
CA GLU A 255 -25.35 39.23 19.10
C GLU A 255 -25.57 40.59 19.82
N ASP A 256 -25.13 41.71 19.22
CA ASP A 256 -25.22 43.04 19.81
C ASP A 256 -26.42 43.82 19.23
N VAL A 257 -27.53 43.81 19.98
CA VAL A 257 -28.80 44.46 19.60
C VAL A 257 -28.68 45.99 19.49
N GLU A 258 -27.74 46.62 20.22
CA GLU A 258 -27.48 48.06 20.15
C GLU A 258 -26.49 48.40 19.03
N GLY A 259 -25.45 47.58 18.86
CA GLY A 259 -24.47 47.66 17.76
C GLY A 259 -25.07 47.44 16.37
N SER A 260 -26.16 46.67 16.27
CA SER A 260 -26.92 46.49 15.03
C SER A 260 -27.50 47.80 14.47
N GLN A 261 -27.65 48.85 15.28
CA GLN A 261 -28.04 50.20 14.83
C GLN A 261 -26.90 50.96 14.14
N LEU A 262 -25.64 50.55 14.34
CA LEU A 262 -24.45 51.11 13.69
C LEU A 262 -24.15 50.46 12.33
N SER A 263 -24.86 49.39 11.95
CA SER A 263 -24.77 48.74 10.62
C SER A 263 -25.06 49.68 9.44
N HIS A 264 -25.72 50.82 9.70
CA HIS A 264 -26.09 51.83 8.71
C HIS A 264 -24.99 52.89 8.50
N LEU A 265 -23.91 52.87 9.30
CA LEU A 265 -22.71 53.66 9.07
C LEU A 265 -21.80 52.95 8.06
N PRO A 266 -21.11 53.66 7.17
CA PRO A 266 -20.25 53.04 6.15
C PRO A 266 -19.10 52.27 6.81
N GLY A 267 -19.27 50.96 6.96
CA GLY A 267 -18.26 50.00 7.40
C GLY A 267 -17.12 49.78 6.40
N ASP A 268 -17.20 50.43 5.22
CA ASP A 268 -16.26 50.29 4.10
C ASP A 268 -14.80 50.40 4.52
N LYS A 269 -14.47 51.28 5.48
CA LYS A 269 -13.09 51.44 5.97
C LYS A 269 -12.59 50.21 6.73
N PHE A 270 -13.45 49.52 7.47
CA PHE A 270 -13.08 48.31 8.20
C PHE A 270 -12.95 47.11 7.24
N VAL A 271 -13.87 47.00 6.28
CA VAL A 271 -13.80 45.97 5.22
C VAL A 271 -12.51 46.14 4.40
N ILE A 272 -12.13 47.37 4.03
CA ILE A 272 -10.85 47.65 3.35
C ILE A 272 -9.64 47.21 4.19
N VAL A 273 -9.67 47.42 5.52
CA VAL A 273 -8.58 46.97 6.41
C VAL A 273 -8.52 45.44 6.46
N CYS A 274 -9.67 44.77 6.55
CA CYS A 274 -9.73 43.30 6.53
C CYS A 274 -9.20 42.73 5.21
N LEU A 275 -9.58 43.32 4.07
CA LEU A 275 -9.08 42.95 2.75
C LEU A 275 -7.57 43.15 2.62
N ASN A 276 -7.01 44.24 3.15
CA ASN A 276 -5.56 44.47 3.15
C ASN A 276 -4.81 43.42 4.01
N ILE A 277 -5.37 43.05 5.17
CA ILE A 277 -4.81 41.99 6.03
C ILE A 277 -4.91 40.63 5.30
N PHE A 278 -6.03 40.36 4.66
CA PHE A 278 -6.27 39.17 3.86
C PHE A 278 -5.23 39.01 2.74
N GLU A 279 -5.06 40.04 1.90
CA GLU A 279 -4.05 40.04 0.83
C GLU A 279 -2.62 39.89 1.38
N SER A 280 -2.31 40.56 2.49
CA SER A 280 -1.00 40.46 3.12
C SER A 280 -0.74 39.07 3.69
N GLY A 281 -1.76 38.43 4.28
CA GLY A 281 -1.68 37.08 4.82
C GLY A 281 -1.46 36.04 3.72
N LEU A 282 -2.20 36.14 2.60
CA LEU A 282 -1.98 35.29 1.43
C LEU A 282 -0.56 35.42 0.88
N LYS A 283 -0.06 36.66 0.70
CA LYS A 283 1.31 36.90 0.23
C LYS A 283 2.37 36.34 1.17
N GLN A 284 2.13 36.45 2.49
CA GLN A 284 3.04 35.89 3.49
C GLN A 284 2.97 34.36 3.54
N GLN A 285 1.81 33.75 3.27
CA GLN A 285 1.65 32.31 3.14
C GLN A 285 2.36 31.78 1.89
N GLU A 286 2.23 32.45 0.75
CA GLU A 286 2.97 32.13 -0.47
C GLU A 286 4.48 32.18 -0.24
N LYS A 287 4.97 33.23 0.43
CA LYS A 287 6.39 33.34 0.78
C LYS A 287 6.86 32.21 1.70
N ARG A 288 6.11 31.89 2.76
CA ARG A 288 6.41 30.77 3.67
C ARG A 288 6.42 29.44 2.94
N LYS A 289 5.47 29.24 2.02
CA LYS A 289 5.40 28.04 1.18
C LYS A 289 6.63 27.92 0.29
N ALA A 290 7.03 28.99 -0.40
CA ALA A 290 8.23 28.99 -1.24
C ALA A 290 9.52 28.71 -0.42
N GLU A 291 9.63 29.28 0.78
CA GLU A 291 10.74 29.00 1.70
C GLU A 291 10.77 27.54 2.14
N LEU A 292 9.60 26.97 2.48
CA LEU A 292 9.46 25.57 2.87
C LEU A 292 9.75 24.62 1.70
N ASP A 293 9.23 24.89 0.51
CA ASP A 293 9.46 24.08 -0.69
C ASP A 293 10.94 24.07 -1.05
N THR A 294 11.62 25.22 -0.93
CA THR A 294 13.07 25.32 -1.13
C THR A 294 13.83 24.49 -0.10
N PHE A 295 13.46 24.60 1.19
CA PHE A 295 14.07 23.81 2.26
C PHE A 295 13.89 22.30 2.02
N MET A 296 12.67 21.86 1.71
CA MET A 296 12.36 20.46 1.44
C MET A 296 13.09 19.94 0.20
N GLY A 297 13.24 20.77 -0.85
CA GLY A 297 14.07 20.45 -2.01
C GLY A 297 15.52 20.16 -1.62
N CYS A 298 16.14 21.04 -0.82
CA CYS A 298 17.51 20.82 -0.33
C CYS A 298 17.64 19.55 0.53
N VAL A 299 16.65 19.25 1.39
CA VAL A 299 16.63 18.02 2.20
C VAL A 299 16.56 16.79 1.30
N GLN A 300 15.67 16.79 0.30
CA GLN A 300 15.53 15.69 -0.65
C GLN A 300 16.79 15.46 -1.47
N GLU A 301 17.42 16.53 -1.97
CA GLU A 301 18.68 16.45 -2.70
C GLU A 301 19.79 15.85 -1.84
N ALA A 302 19.96 16.31 -0.60
CA ALA A 302 20.97 15.79 0.32
C ALA A 302 20.75 14.30 0.63
N VAL A 303 19.51 13.89 0.91
CA VAL A 303 19.16 12.49 1.16
C VAL A 303 19.43 11.65 -0.09
N GLN A 304 19.01 12.10 -1.27
CA GLN A 304 19.20 11.38 -2.52
C GLN A 304 20.69 11.22 -2.86
N GLU A 305 21.50 12.26 -2.68
CA GLU A 305 22.94 12.21 -2.89
C GLU A 305 23.60 11.16 -1.98
N LYS A 306 23.25 11.15 -0.69
CA LYS A 306 23.80 10.19 0.28
C LYS A 306 23.30 8.77 0.05
N GLN A 307 22.05 8.60 -0.34
CA GLN A 307 21.51 7.29 -0.73
C GLN A 307 22.25 6.71 -1.93
N GLU A 308 22.52 7.51 -2.96
CA GLU A 308 23.21 7.05 -4.16
C GLU A 308 24.68 6.69 -3.85
N GLN A 309 25.34 7.45 -2.98
CA GLN A 309 26.67 7.10 -2.48
C GLN A 309 26.66 5.78 -1.70
N GLY A 310 25.66 5.56 -0.83
CA GLY A 310 25.49 4.31 -0.09
C GLY A 310 25.27 3.12 -1.02
N LYS A 311 24.34 3.23 -1.98
CA LYS A 311 24.09 2.21 -3.01
C LYS A 311 25.35 1.84 -3.78
N HIS A 312 26.14 2.84 -4.21
CA HIS A 312 27.39 2.60 -4.94
C HIS A 312 28.44 1.87 -4.09
N LYS A 313 28.53 2.18 -2.79
CA LYS A 313 29.44 1.49 -1.86
C LYS A 313 29.04 0.04 -1.64
N ILE A 314 27.74 -0.20 -1.50
CA ILE A 314 27.18 -1.54 -1.34
C ILE A 314 27.38 -2.39 -2.60
N ALA A 315 27.06 -1.87 -3.79
CA ALA A 315 27.27 -2.60 -5.04
C ALA A 315 28.74 -3.00 -5.27
N LYS A 316 29.69 -2.12 -4.90
CA LYS A 316 31.12 -2.46 -4.94
C LYS A 316 31.51 -3.55 -3.96
N PHE A 317 30.92 -3.52 -2.77
CA PHE A 317 31.11 -4.58 -1.79
C PHE A 317 30.55 -5.91 -2.32
N GLU A 318 29.35 -5.93 -2.90
CA GLU A 318 28.75 -7.13 -3.50
C GLU A 318 29.65 -7.77 -4.57
N GLU A 319 30.21 -6.97 -5.47
CA GLU A 319 31.11 -7.45 -6.53
C GLU A 319 32.37 -8.09 -5.93
N LYS A 320 33.01 -7.42 -4.96
CA LYS A 320 34.17 -7.96 -4.24
C LYS A 320 33.79 -9.21 -3.46
N HIS A 321 32.65 -9.18 -2.78
CA HIS A 321 32.15 -10.23 -1.92
C HIS A 321 31.93 -11.53 -2.68
N LEU A 322 31.31 -11.47 -3.87
CA LEU A 322 31.06 -12.64 -4.71
C LEU A 322 32.37 -13.31 -5.17
N LEU A 323 33.40 -12.51 -5.45
CA LEU A 323 34.74 -13.00 -5.80
C LEU A 323 35.45 -13.63 -4.60
N THR A 324 35.33 -13.03 -3.42
CA THR A 324 35.91 -13.58 -2.18
C THR A 324 35.24 -14.90 -1.81
N LEU A 325 33.91 -15.01 -1.90
CA LEU A 325 33.17 -16.25 -1.62
C LEU A 325 33.52 -17.39 -2.58
N SER A 326 33.67 -17.11 -3.88
CA SER A 326 34.12 -18.12 -4.83
C SER A 326 35.56 -18.57 -4.56
N SER A 327 36.44 -17.64 -4.21
CA SER A 327 37.82 -17.94 -3.77
C SER A 327 37.87 -18.76 -2.47
N ILE A 328 36.91 -18.58 -1.56
CA ILE A 328 36.77 -19.39 -0.35
C ILE A 328 36.27 -20.80 -0.67
N GLN A 329 35.33 -20.94 -1.62
CA GLN A 329 34.76 -22.23 -2.04
C GLN A 329 35.80 -23.18 -2.70
N ASP A 330 36.79 -22.59 -3.37
CA ASP A 330 37.85 -23.31 -4.08
C ASP A 330 39.10 -23.56 -3.21
N GLU A 331 39.14 -23.04 -1.98
CA GLU A 331 40.27 -23.20 -1.06
C GLU A 331 40.28 -24.59 -0.42
N SER A 332 41.47 -25.20 -0.34
CA SER A 332 41.64 -26.56 0.20
C SER A 332 42.40 -26.59 1.53
N GLU A 333 43.16 -25.53 1.84
CA GLU A 333 43.90 -25.41 3.09
C GLU A 333 43.11 -24.65 4.16
N LEU A 334 42.89 -25.29 5.32
CA LEU A 334 42.10 -24.73 6.43
C LEU A 334 42.68 -23.39 6.96
N THR A 335 44.01 -23.25 6.96
CA THR A 335 44.70 -22.03 7.38
C THR A 335 44.45 -20.87 6.43
N ASN A 336 44.39 -21.13 5.12
CA ASN A 336 44.08 -20.09 4.13
C ASN A 336 42.59 -19.73 4.17
N PHE A 337 41.73 -20.71 4.48
CA PHE A 337 40.30 -20.49 4.70
C PHE A 337 40.04 -19.53 5.88
N GLU A 338 40.69 -19.75 7.03
CA GLU A 338 40.59 -18.87 8.21
C GLU A 338 41.07 -17.44 7.92
N ILE A 339 42.18 -17.30 7.17
CA ILE A 339 42.70 -15.98 6.77
C ILE A 339 41.69 -15.25 5.87
N LYS A 340 41.15 -15.92 4.83
CA LYS A 340 40.16 -15.33 3.92
C LYS A 340 38.85 -14.98 4.62
N MET A 341 38.42 -15.78 5.60
CA MET A 341 37.26 -15.47 6.43
C MET A 341 37.48 -14.22 7.30
N ALA A 342 38.68 -14.08 7.88
CA ALA A 342 39.03 -12.90 8.67
C ALA A 342 39.08 -11.63 7.80
N GLU A 343 39.69 -11.71 6.62
CA GLU A 343 39.70 -10.61 5.63
C GLU A 343 38.29 -10.22 5.21
N HIS A 344 37.41 -11.19 4.98
CA HIS A 344 36.01 -10.94 4.63
C HIS A 344 35.22 -10.28 5.78
N SER A 345 35.47 -10.69 7.02
CA SER A 345 34.88 -10.04 8.20
C SER A 345 35.37 -8.59 8.38
N GLU A 346 36.62 -8.31 8.00
CA GLU A 346 37.17 -6.95 8.00
C GLU A 346 36.51 -6.07 6.94
N ASP A 347 36.28 -6.60 5.73
CA ASP A 347 35.57 -5.92 4.65
C ASP A 347 34.13 -5.55 5.03
N ILE A 348 33.39 -6.44 5.71
CA ILE A 348 32.05 -6.14 6.24
C ILE A 348 32.11 -4.98 7.23
N THR A 349 33.07 -5.03 8.16
CA THR A 349 33.24 -4.00 9.18
C THR A 349 33.57 -2.65 8.55
N GLU A 350 34.40 -2.63 7.50
CA GLU A 350 34.71 -1.43 6.74
C GLU A 350 33.45 -0.86 6.05
N LEU A 351 32.63 -1.71 5.41
CA LEU A 351 31.38 -1.26 4.79
C LEU A 351 30.44 -0.61 5.80
N VAL A 352 30.25 -1.23 6.97
CA VAL A 352 29.41 -0.68 8.05
C VAL A 352 29.92 0.69 8.49
N ASN A 353 31.23 0.83 8.70
CA ASN A 353 31.83 2.11 9.08
C ASN A 353 31.62 3.19 8.02
N VAL A 354 31.72 2.84 6.73
CA VAL A 354 31.46 3.77 5.62
C VAL A 354 30.00 4.20 5.58
N LEU A 355 29.04 3.28 5.76
CA LEU A 355 27.61 3.59 5.76
C LEU A 355 27.21 4.47 6.94
N VAL A 356 27.70 4.17 8.14
CA VAL A 356 27.52 5.02 9.33
C VAL A 356 28.14 6.40 9.14
N THR A 357 29.29 6.47 8.45
CA THR A 357 29.90 7.77 8.12
C THR A 357 29.03 8.59 7.16
N LEU A 358 28.41 7.94 6.16
CA LEU A 358 27.48 8.62 5.25
C LEU A 358 26.23 9.12 5.98
N GLU A 359 25.72 8.35 6.93
CA GLU A 359 24.62 8.74 7.82
C GLU A 359 25.00 9.96 8.67
N MET A 360 26.15 9.92 9.35
CA MET A 360 26.64 11.07 10.11
C MET A 360 26.83 12.32 9.25
N GLN A 361 27.35 12.17 8.03
CA GLN A 361 27.49 13.29 7.09
C GLN A 361 26.15 13.84 6.64
N LEU A 362 25.13 12.99 6.46
CA LEU A 362 23.78 13.42 6.15
C LEU A 362 23.22 14.24 7.32
N VAL A 363 23.36 13.75 8.56
CA VAL A 363 22.93 14.47 9.76
C VAL A 363 23.63 15.82 9.86
N GLU A 364 24.95 15.89 9.69
CA GLU A 364 25.72 17.15 9.70
C GLU A 364 25.28 18.13 8.60
N GLN A 365 25.08 17.65 7.36
CA GLN A 365 24.61 18.49 6.25
C GLN A 365 23.20 19.05 6.52
N LEU A 366 22.33 18.21 7.05
CA LEU A 366 20.96 18.57 7.39
C LEU A 366 20.89 19.52 8.61
N GLU A 367 21.79 19.39 9.58
CA GLU A 367 21.96 20.34 10.69
C GLU A 367 22.37 21.75 10.19
N VAL A 368 23.25 21.80 9.18
CA VAL A 368 23.67 23.04 8.52
C VAL A 368 22.53 23.65 7.68
N CYS A 369 21.73 22.84 7.00
CA CYS A 369 20.50 23.31 6.34
C CYS A 369 19.50 23.92 7.32
N GLY A 370 19.43 23.42 8.56
CA GLY A 370 18.63 24.02 9.64
C GLY A 370 19.15 25.39 10.13
N HIS A 371 20.41 25.73 9.83
CA HIS A 371 21.01 27.05 10.10
C HIS A 371 20.91 28.00 8.89
N CYS A 372 20.23 27.60 7.81
CA CYS A 372 20.04 28.45 6.65
C CYS A 372 19.31 29.74 7.07
N PRO A 373 19.88 30.93 6.86
CA PRO A 373 19.27 32.19 7.26
C PRO A 373 18.10 32.49 6.33
N LEU A 374 16.94 31.92 6.63
CA LEU A 374 15.65 32.30 6.04
C LEU A 374 15.22 33.67 6.59
N SER A 375 16.01 34.69 6.31
CA SER A 375 15.68 36.10 6.20
C SER A 375 16.98 36.90 6.25
N GLY A 376 17.22 37.71 5.22
CA GLY A 376 18.32 38.68 5.19
C GLY A 376 18.16 39.75 6.26
N LYS A 377 18.56 39.44 7.49
CA LYS A 377 18.88 40.40 8.54
C LYS A 377 20.19 39.98 9.20
N GLU A 378 21.25 40.65 8.78
CA GLU A 378 22.49 40.72 9.52
C GLU A 378 22.22 41.24 10.95
N ASN A 379 22.93 40.65 11.91
CA ASN A 379 23.16 41.15 13.27
C ASN A 379 21.98 41.08 14.26
N PHE A 380 21.85 39.95 14.95
CA PHE A 380 21.90 39.92 16.43
C PHE A 380 21.96 38.46 16.96
N CYS A 381 22.60 38.31 18.12
CA CYS A 381 22.71 37.11 18.97
C CYS A 381 23.83 36.11 18.65
N SER A 382 24.97 36.35 19.30
CA SER A 382 25.89 35.32 19.73
C SER A 382 25.21 34.39 20.75
N GLY A 383 25.53 33.09 20.67
CA GLY A 383 25.24 32.13 21.74
C GLY A 383 23.90 31.40 21.61
N THR A 384 23.97 30.14 21.22
CA THR A 384 23.05 29.07 21.64
C THR A 384 21.55 29.38 21.45
N VAL A 385 21.11 29.62 20.21
CA VAL A 385 19.69 29.60 19.89
C VAL A 385 19.31 28.19 19.43
N ARG A 386 18.73 27.47 20.41
CA ARG A 386 17.98 26.22 20.28
C ARG A 386 17.03 26.28 19.09
N TRP A 387 16.99 25.18 18.33
CA TRP A 387 16.06 24.77 17.28
C TRP A 387 14.54 25.08 17.50
N SER A 388 14.13 25.54 18.68
CA SER A 388 12.72 25.66 19.07
C SER A 388 12.02 26.97 18.68
N SER A 389 12.72 27.94 18.08
CA SER A 389 12.18 29.32 18.02
C SER A 389 11.63 29.74 16.65
N CYS A 390 11.97 29.04 15.56
CA CYS A 390 11.59 29.45 14.20
C CYS A 390 11.11 28.34 13.26
N LEU A 391 11.18 27.06 13.66
CA LEU A 391 10.67 25.96 12.84
C LEU A 391 9.51 25.25 13.53
N ASN A 392 8.42 25.10 12.78
CA ASN A 392 7.21 24.39 13.15
C ASN A 392 7.57 22.98 13.66
N MET A 393 6.86 22.47 14.69
CA MET A 393 6.98 21.07 15.16
C MET A 393 6.89 20.06 13.99
N HIS A 394 6.14 20.42 12.94
CA HIS A 394 6.00 19.67 11.70
C HIS A 394 7.31 19.47 10.92
N VAL A 395 8.21 20.46 10.92
CA VAL A 395 9.49 20.36 10.20
C VAL A 395 10.47 19.48 10.97
N LEU A 396 10.51 19.60 12.30
CA LEU A 396 11.29 18.70 13.15
C LEU A 396 10.81 17.25 13.06
N TYR A 397 9.48 17.05 13.02
CA TYR A 397 8.88 15.72 12.84
C TYR A 397 9.22 15.13 11.47
N HIS A 398 9.05 15.87 10.37
CA HIS A 398 9.42 15.40 9.04
C HIS A 398 10.91 15.15 8.88
N PHE A 399 11.75 15.97 9.52
CA PHE A 399 13.19 15.78 9.54
C PHE A 399 13.55 14.44 10.20
N GLN A 400 12.98 14.16 11.37
CA GLN A 400 13.16 12.89 12.06
C GLN A 400 12.65 11.71 11.21
N GLU A 401 11.47 11.83 10.59
CA GLU A 401 10.94 10.78 9.70
C GLU A 401 11.84 10.55 8.48
N THR A 402 12.42 11.61 7.91
CA THR A 402 13.29 11.50 6.73
C THR A 402 14.60 10.80 7.07
N ILE A 403 15.20 11.10 8.23
CA ILE A 403 16.37 10.39 8.75
C ILE A 403 16.03 8.92 9.01
N ASN A 404 14.91 8.65 9.69
CA ASN A 404 14.45 7.29 9.96
C ASN A 404 14.19 6.50 8.66
N MET A 405 13.70 7.15 7.61
CA MET A 405 13.47 6.52 6.30
C MET A 405 14.80 6.19 5.60
N PHE A 406 15.79 7.09 5.68
CA PHE A 406 17.13 6.82 5.18
C PHE A 406 17.78 5.62 5.88
N GLU A 407 17.71 5.59 7.22
CA GLU A 407 18.20 4.48 8.03
C GLU A 407 17.53 3.16 7.65
N ARG A 408 16.19 3.13 7.55
CA ARG A 408 15.45 1.91 7.16
C ARG A 408 15.88 1.38 5.80
N ASN A 409 15.99 2.24 4.80
CA ASN A 409 16.40 1.81 3.45
C ASN A 409 17.81 1.23 3.42
N ILE A 410 18.74 1.77 4.21
CA ILE A 410 20.09 1.20 4.33
C ILE A 410 20.07 -0.12 5.10
N ILE A 411 19.30 -0.21 6.19
CA ILE A 411 19.15 -1.42 6.99
C ILE A 411 18.55 -2.56 6.16
N ASP A 412 17.53 -2.28 5.35
CA ASP A 412 16.91 -3.28 4.47
C ASP A 412 17.93 -3.82 3.46
N LEU A 413 18.73 -2.94 2.84
CA LEU A 413 19.79 -3.34 1.91
C LEU A 413 20.92 -4.13 2.60
N CYS A 414 21.30 -3.76 3.84
CA CYS A 414 22.24 -4.52 4.66
C CYS A 414 21.69 -5.90 5.06
N ARG A 415 20.39 -6.01 5.32
CA ARG A 415 19.72 -7.28 5.65
C ARG A 415 19.67 -8.19 4.43
N ASP A 416 19.41 -7.67 3.25
CA ASP A 416 19.45 -8.44 2.00
C ASP A 416 20.86 -8.98 1.71
N LEU A 417 21.89 -8.17 1.93
CA LEU A 417 23.29 -8.60 1.89
C LEU A 417 23.61 -9.71 2.89
N GLU A 418 23.14 -9.56 4.13
CA GLU A 418 23.34 -10.53 5.20
C GLU A 418 22.68 -11.86 4.82
N ASN A 419 21.44 -11.84 4.33
CA ASN A 419 20.73 -13.04 3.88
C ASN A 419 21.49 -13.74 2.75
N HIS A 420 21.92 -12.99 1.73
CA HIS A 420 22.68 -13.54 0.61
C HIS A 420 24.02 -14.16 1.04
N HIS A 421 24.70 -13.53 1.99
CA HIS A 421 25.93 -14.04 2.58
C HIS A 421 25.71 -15.39 3.27
N HIS A 422 24.67 -15.49 4.10
CA HIS A 422 24.34 -16.72 4.84
C HIS A 422 23.93 -17.86 3.90
N GLU A 423 23.14 -17.58 2.87
CA GLU A 423 22.78 -18.56 1.84
C GLU A 423 24.03 -19.12 1.14
N LYS A 424 24.95 -18.23 0.73
CA LYS A 424 26.19 -18.64 0.07
C LYS A 424 27.13 -19.41 0.99
N LEU A 425 27.26 -19.01 2.26
CA LEU A 425 28.03 -19.76 3.24
C LEU A 425 27.46 -21.15 3.48
N LEU A 426 26.13 -21.28 3.51
CA LEU A 426 25.46 -22.57 3.65
C LEU A 426 25.74 -23.47 2.43
N GLU A 427 25.65 -22.93 1.21
CA GLU A 427 26.03 -23.65 -0.02
C GLU A 427 27.49 -24.13 0.03
N ILE A 428 28.42 -23.26 0.44
CA ILE A 428 29.84 -23.58 0.57
C ILE A 428 30.03 -24.67 1.64
N ALA A 429 29.39 -24.56 2.80
CA ALA A 429 29.49 -25.55 3.87
C ALA A 429 28.97 -26.94 3.44
N ILE A 430 27.86 -26.99 2.69
CA ILE A 430 27.31 -28.22 2.13
C ILE A 430 28.28 -28.82 1.10
N SER A 431 28.79 -28.00 0.17
CA SER A 431 29.76 -28.42 -0.85
C SER A 431 31.05 -28.97 -0.23
N THR A 432 31.61 -28.28 0.76
CA THR A 432 32.81 -28.72 1.49
C THR A 432 32.53 -30.02 2.24
N ARG A 433 31.35 -30.17 2.86
CA ARG A 433 30.93 -31.43 3.50
C ARG A 433 30.87 -32.59 2.51
N GLU A 434 30.34 -32.37 1.31
CA GLU A 434 30.34 -33.40 0.26
C GLU A 434 31.75 -33.80 -0.18
N LYS A 435 32.67 -32.83 -0.33
CA LYS A 435 34.08 -33.08 -0.66
C LYS A 435 34.79 -33.89 0.44
N ILE A 436 34.52 -33.59 1.71
CA ILE A 436 35.02 -34.36 2.87
C ILE A 436 34.50 -35.81 2.82
N VAL A 437 33.21 -36.00 2.57
CA VAL A 437 32.59 -37.35 2.49
C VAL A 437 33.14 -38.16 1.30
N LYS A 438 33.50 -37.49 0.19
CA LYS A 438 34.11 -38.10 -0.99
C LYS A 438 35.62 -38.38 -0.84
N GLY A 439 36.25 -37.93 0.26
CA GLY A 439 37.67 -38.12 0.51
C GLY A 439 38.58 -37.25 -0.36
N GLU A 440 38.07 -36.10 -0.82
CA GLU A 440 38.75 -35.20 -1.76
C GLU A 440 39.57 -34.09 -1.05
N LEU A 441 39.63 -34.08 0.28
CA LEU A 441 40.36 -33.10 1.10
C LEU A 441 41.46 -33.79 1.92
N ASP A 442 42.65 -33.21 1.94
CA ASP A 442 43.85 -33.78 2.57
C ASP A 442 43.69 -33.87 4.10
N GLU A 443 44.11 -35.00 4.66
CA GLU A 443 43.88 -35.40 6.05
C GLU A 443 44.69 -34.55 7.04
N ASP A 444 44.07 -33.51 7.60
CA ASP A 444 44.34 -32.99 8.96
C ASP A 444 43.17 -32.11 9.43
N LEU A 445 41.99 -32.73 9.64
CA LEU A 445 40.78 -32.08 10.13
C LEU A 445 40.74 -32.06 11.67
N PRO A 446 40.40 -30.91 12.32
CA PRO A 446 40.13 -30.83 13.75
C PRO A 446 39.05 -31.82 14.19
N ASP A 447 39.17 -32.39 15.40
CA ASP A 447 38.27 -33.45 15.91
C ASP A 447 36.77 -33.05 15.90
N ALA A 448 36.45 -31.76 15.94
CA ALA A 448 35.09 -31.22 15.87
C ALA A 448 34.38 -31.41 14.51
N VAL A 449 35.13 -31.63 13.42
CA VAL A 449 34.59 -31.77 12.05
C VAL A 449 34.61 -33.23 11.58
N ARG A 450 35.12 -34.15 12.40
CA ARG A 450 35.08 -35.60 12.12
C ARG A 450 33.64 -36.11 12.17
N PRO A 451 33.30 -37.19 11.43
CA PRO A 451 31.94 -37.74 11.37
C PRO A 451 31.29 -38.06 12.72
N GLY A 452 32.07 -38.19 13.79
CA GLY A 452 31.61 -38.43 15.17
C GLY A 452 31.38 -37.19 16.04
N GLY A 453 31.88 -36.00 15.69
CA GLY A 453 31.71 -34.75 16.45
C GLY A 453 30.46 -33.94 16.07
N LEU A 454 29.85 -34.27 14.93
CA LEU A 454 28.75 -33.53 14.29
C LEU A 454 27.36 -33.86 14.86
N GLY A 455 27.28 -34.64 15.94
CA GLY A 455 26.04 -34.83 16.71
C GLY A 455 25.87 -33.81 17.83
N ASP A 456 26.83 -32.91 18.03
CA ASP A 456 26.83 -31.96 19.13
C ASP A 456 26.05 -30.69 18.76
N PRO A 457 24.90 -30.41 19.41
CA PRO A 457 24.05 -29.27 19.09
C PRO A 457 24.75 -27.90 19.22
N GLU A 458 25.90 -27.83 19.93
CA GLU A 458 26.73 -26.63 20.02
C GLU A 458 27.42 -26.26 18.68
N VAL A 459 27.82 -27.23 17.86
CA VAL A 459 28.50 -26.99 16.57
C VAL A 459 27.50 -26.56 15.49
N THR A 460 26.33 -27.19 15.45
CA THR A 460 25.21 -26.75 14.61
C THR A 460 24.64 -25.40 15.07
N GLY A 461 24.62 -25.17 16.39
CA GLY A 461 24.21 -23.90 16.99
C GLY A 461 25.19 -22.76 16.72
N ALA A 462 26.49 -23.03 16.57
CA ALA A 462 27.49 -22.02 16.21
C ALA A 462 27.41 -21.61 14.73
N MET A 463 27.07 -22.55 13.82
CA MET A 463 26.85 -22.25 12.41
C MET A 463 25.51 -21.55 12.13
N SER A 464 24.50 -21.71 12.99
CA SER A 464 23.21 -21.01 12.90
C SER A 464 23.10 -19.78 13.83
N GLY A 465 24.03 -19.62 14.77
CA GLY A 465 23.89 -18.72 15.93
C GLY A 465 24.74 -17.46 15.89
N GLY A 466 25.53 -17.24 14.84
CA GLY A 466 26.23 -15.99 14.59
C GLY A 466 25.31 -14.89 14.05
N SER A 467 24.10 -14.72 14.60
CA SER A 467 23.28 -13.54 14.31
C SER A 467 24.01 -12.33 14.89
N MET A 468 24.76 -11.61 14.05
CA MET A 468 25.03 -10.21 14.31
C MET A 468 23.68 -9.50 14.16
N ARG A 469 22.88 -9.54 15.23
CA ARG A 469 21.72 -8.67 15.36
C ARG A 469 22.20 -7.26 15.04
N PHE A 470 21.79 -6.73 13.89
CA PHE A 470 21.61 -5.30 13.68
C PHE A 470 20.53 -4.81 14.66
N GLU A 471 20.83 -4.83 15.96
CA GLU A 471 20.12 -4.03 16.93
C GLU A 471 20.58 -2.61 16.67
N ALA A 472 19.78 -1.89 15.87
CA ALA A 472 19.70 -0.45 15.99
C ALA A 472 19.50 -0.18 17.49
N LYS A 473 20.56 0.28 18.16
CA LYS A 473 20.40 0.84 19.49
C LYS A 473 19.44 2.01 19.30
N ASP A 474 18.22 1.85 19.81
CA ASP A 474 17.30 2.95 20.09
C ASP A 474 18.10 4.03 20.83
N ARG A 475 18.61 5.00 20.07
CA ARG A 475 19.14 6.24 20.61
C ARG A 475 17.96 7.19 20.69
N SER A 476 17.12 6.96 21.69
CA SER A 476 16.28 8.02 22.21
C SER A 476 17.18 9.05 22.90
N MET A 477 17.51 10.13 22.21
CA MET A 477 17.85 11.42 22.82
C MET A 477 17.26 12.56 22.01
#